data_AF-A0A556V0K6-F1
#
_entry.id   AF-A0A556V0K6-F1
#
_cell.length_a   1.000
_cell.length_b   1.000
_cell.length_c   1.000
_cell.angle_alpha   90.00
_cell.angle_beta   90.00
_cell.angle_gamma   90.00
#
_symmetry.space_group_name_H-M   'P 1'
#
loop_
_entity.id
_entity.type
_entity.pdbx_description
1 polymer ?
#
loop_
_entity_poly.entity_id
_entity_poly.type
_entity_poly.pdbx_seq_one_letter_code
_entity_poly.pdbx_strand_id
1 'polypeptide(L)'
;MILEEGTFDISILEIQKGVFEVKSTNGDTFLGGEDFDQYLLRHIVKEFKRETDINLPYLTMDSSGPKHLNMKLTRAQLEGIVGDLIRRTVAPCQKAMQDADVSKSDIGEVLLVGGMTRMPKVQQTVQDLFGRAPSKSVNPDEAVAIGAAIQGGVLAGDVTDVLLLDVTPLSLGIETLGGVFTKLINRNTTIPTKKSQVFSTAADGQTQVEIKVCQGEREMAVDNKLLGQFTLVGIPPAPRGVPQIEVTFDIDANGIVHVSAKDKGTGREQQIVIQSSGGLSKDDIENMIKNAEKYGEEDRKRKDRVEAVNMAEGVVHDTESKMEEFKDQLPIEECKKLQDEITRVRELLSRKDLETGENIRQAATGLQQASLKLFEMAYKKTHTYSTMYTYTKKASEPLQKKLKDAALRRSPNTTSRHSQGQRTPFNLHTPHQLPKQKGHKTYNTHHMKTQTSRTIGNKPQSNKSHPNKAQPSKTETRLAQGQQTFFSDGLQQTVSYTEAQPTQHPTYDDVVRGKRNPGSTEIGEVWQLLQLICKVLN
;
A
#
# COMPACT_ATOMS: atom_id res chain seq x y z
N MET A 1 -4.31 20.55 11.59
CA MET A 1 -4.88 19.37 12.28
C MET A 1 -4.91 18.23 11.29
N ILE A 2 -4.43 17.07 11.72
CA ILE A 2 -4.42 15.82 10.97
C ILE A 2 -5.26 14.81 11.77
N LEU A 3 -6.12 14.04 11.09
CA LEU A 3 -6.82 12.90 11.69
C LEU A 3 -6.90 11.78 10.63
N GLU A 4 -6.06 10.78 10.80
CA GLU A 4 -5.85 9.69 9.82
C GLU A 4 -6.54 8.39 10.28
N GLU A 5 -6.06 7.23 9.80
CA GLU A 5 -6.61 5.92 10.17
C GLU A 5 -6.25 5.52 11.61
N GLY A 6 -5.04 5.85 12.10
CA GLY A 6 -4.59 5.49 13.46
C GLY A 6 -4.17 6.64 14.38
N THR A 7 -3.84 7.83 13.84
CA THR A 7 -3.32 8.96 14.64
C THR A 7 -4.10 10.25 14.47
N PHE A 8 -4.01 11.07 15.51
CA PHE A 8 -4.52 12.42 15.58
C PHE A 8 -3.39 13.38 15.96
N ASP A 9 -3.13 14.38 15.12
CA ASP A 9 -1.98 15.29 15.28
C ASP A 9 -2.37 16.76 15.05
N ILE A 10 -1.83 17.66 15.87
CA ILE A 10 -2.07 19.09 15.82
C ILE A 10 -0.79 19.88 16.11
N SER A 11 -0.22 20.42 15.05
CA SER A 11 0.87 21.40 15.10
C SER A 11 0.35 22.82 14.94
N ILE A 12 0.94 23.77 15.67
CA ILE A 12 0.86 25.20 15.40
C ILE A 12 2.12 25.59 14.63
N LEU A 13 1.97 26.18 13.44
CA LEU A 13 3.09 26.65 12.61
C LEU A 13 3.02 28.15 12.41
N GLU A 14 4.18 28.79 12.43
CA GLU A 14 4.40 30.15 11.96
C GLU A 14 5.10 30.10 10.60
N ILE A 15 4.60 30.88 9.63
CA ILE A 15 5.11 30.87 8.25
C ILE A 15 5.52 32.29 7.87
N GLN A 16 6.82 32.52 7.70
CA GLN A 16 7.38 33.82 7.34
C GLN A 16 8.38 33.70 6.19
N LYS A 17 8.02 34.22 5.00
CA LYS A 17 8.94 34.41 3.86
C LYS A 17 9.76 33.16 3.46
N GLY A 18 9.13 31.97 3.47
CA GLY A 18 9.80 30.70 3.16
C GLY A 18 10.34 29.95 4.39
N VAL A 19 10.40 30.59 5.56
CA VAL A 19 10.61 29.90 6.84
C VAL A 19 9.29 29.33 7.33
N PHE A 20 9.30 28.05 7.71
CA PHE A 20 8.21 27.32 8.36
C PHE A 20 8.71 26.87 9.73
N GLU A 21 8.20 27.48 10.80
CA GLU A 21 8.60 27.18 12.17
C GLU A 21 7.44 26.49 12.90
N VAL A 22 7.67 25.26 13.39
CA VAL A 22 6.73 24.58 14.27
C VAL A 22 6.85 25.20 15.65
N LYS A 23 5.82 25.92 16.11
CA LYS A 23 5.79 26.58 17.43
C LYS A 23 5.41 25.60 18.53
N SER A 24 4.56 24.63 18.19
CA SER A 24 4.19 23.52 19.07
C SER A 24 3.61 22.35 18.29
N THR A 25 3.62 21.18 18.91
CA THR A 25 2.88 20.01 18.45
C THR A 25 2.25 19.24 19.62
N ASN A 26 1.12 18.59 19.36
CA ASN A 26 0.43 17.70 20.28
C ASN A 26 -0.41 16.69 19.49
N GLY A 27 -0.80 15.58 20.12
CA GLY A 27 -1.54 14.55 19.44
C GLY A 27 -1.94 13.38 20.33
N ASP A 28 -2.46 12.34 19.69
CA ASP A 28 -2.81 11.05 20.28
C ASP A 28 -2.53 9.97 19.21
N THR A 29 -1.49 9.16 19.43
CA THR A 29 -1.04 8.14 18.47
C THR A 29 -1.89 6.86 18.49
N PHE A 30 -3.00 6.87 19.22
CA PHE A 30 -3.99 5.79 19.33
C PHE A 30 -5.41 6.38 19.24
N LEU A 31 -5.61 7.24 18.23
CA LEU A 31 -6.88 7.93 17.95
C LEU A 31 -6.97 8.20 16.45
N GLY A 32 -7.70 7.37 15.71
CA GLY A 32 -7.91 7.55 14.28
C GLY A 32 -9.23 6.96 13.77
N GLY A 33 -9.37 6.86 12.46
CA GLY A 33 -10.52 6.23 11.79
C GLY A 33 -10.81 4.81 12.26
N GLU A 34 -9.78 4.03 12.61
CA GLU A 34 -9.96 2.68 13.14
C GLU A 34 -10.77 2.69 14.46
N ASP A 35 -10.57 3.68 15.35
CA ASP A 35 -11.40 3.82 16.55
C ASP A 35 -12.86 4.11 16.20
N PHE A 36 -13.13 4.92 15.16
CA PHE A 36 -14.48 5.29 14.74
C PHE A 36 -15.20 4.04 14.20
N ASP A 37 -14.52 3.27 13.35
CA ASP A 37 -15.01 2.01 12.80
C ASP A 37 -15.18 0.94 13.88
N GLN A 38 -14.25 0.83 14.84
CA GLN A 38 -14.39 -0.06 16.00
C GLN A 38 -15.57 0.35 16.90
N TYR A 39 -15.81 1.64 17.14
CA TYR A 39 -16.96 2.11 17.93
C TYR A 39 -18.29 1.83 17.22
N LEU A 40 -18.33 2.04 15.90
CA LEU A 40 -19.49 1.69 15.06
C LEU A 40 -19.74 0.18 15.05
N LEU A 41 -18.70 -0.64 14.88
CA LEU A 41 -18.79 -2.10 14.93
C LEU A 41 -19.30 -2.59 16.29
N ARG A 42 -18.77 -2.05 17.40
CA ARG A 42 -19.24 -2.36 18.77
C ARG A 42 -20.72 -1.98 18.97
N HIS A 43 -21.19 -0.88 18.37
CA HIS A 43 -22.61 -0.52 18.38
C HIS A 43 -23.45 -1.52 17.57
N ILE A 44 -23.06 -1.84 16.34
CA ILE A 44 -23.74 -2.81 15.47
C ILE A 44 -23.84 -4.19 16.15
N VAL A 45 -22.75 -4.69 16.73
CA VAL A 45 -22.72 -5.98 17.46
C VAL A 45 -23.56 -5.94 18.74
N LYS A 46 -23.68 -4.79 19.40
CA LYS A 46 -24.53 -4.64 20.59
C LYS A 46 -26.01 -4.71 20.25
N GLU A 47 -26.44 -4.04 19.18
CA GLU A 47 -27.85 -4.08 18.75
C GLU A 47 -28.20 -5.41 18.05
N PHE A 48 -27.24 -6.06 17.36
CA PHE A 48 -27.38 -7.46 16.89
C PHE A 48 -27.67 -8.46 18.04
N LYS A 49 -27.23 -8.14 19.26
CA LYS A 49 -27.53 -8.93 20.48
C LYS A 49 -28.83 -8.51 21.19
N ARG A 50 -29.55 -7.49 20.68
CA ARG A 50 -30.81 -6.97 21.24
C ARG A 50 -32.02 -7.26 20.37
N GLU A 51 -31.87 -7.27 19.06
CA GLU A 51 -32.95 -7.50 18.10
C GLU A 51 -32.83 -8.88 17.45
N THR A 52 -33.95 -9.55 17.17
CA THR A 52 -33.98 -10.91 16.60
C THR A 52 -34.21 -10.97 15.09
N ASP A 53 -34.50 -9.83 14.45
CA ASP A 53 -34.80 -9.76 13.01
C ASP A 53 -34.18 -8.50 12.39
N ILE A 54 -33.28 -8.73 11.44
CA ILE A 54 -32.27 -7.79 10.96
C ILE A 54 -31.78 -8.31 9.56
N ASN A 55 -31.44 -7.48 8.54
CA ASN A 55 -31.09 -7.90 7.14
C ASN A 55 -29.81 -7.32 6.39
N LEU A 56 -28.69 -8.06 6.38
CA LEU A 56 -27.41 -8.01 5.64
C LEU A 56 -27.18 -9.45 5.18
N PRO A 57 -27.20 -9.80 3.89
CA PRO A 57 -27.33 -11.20 3.48
C PRO A 57 -26.12 -12.08 3.85
N TYR A 58 -26.42 -13.25 4.44
CA TYR A 58 -25.48 -14.34 4.75
C TYR A 58 -24.39 -14.03 5.79
N LEU A 59 -24.70 -13.22 6.82
CA LEU A 59 -23.70 -12.82 7.82
C LEU A 59 -23.30 -13.94 8.80
N THR A 60 -24.18 -14.91 9.06
CA THR A 60 -23.89 -16.16 9.76
C THR A 60 -25.05 -17.16 9.56
N MET A 61 -24.96 -18.38 10.10
CA MET A 61 -26.02 -19.39 10.07
C MET A 61 -26.20 -20.02 11.45
N ASP A 62 -27.42 -20.07 11.96
CA ASP A 62 -27.77 -20.78 13.20
C ASP A 62 -28.72 -21.96 12.95
N SER A 63 -29.24 -22.57 14.02
CA SER A 63 -30.19 -23.70 13.95
C SER A 63 -31.55 -23.37 13.32
N SER A 64 -31.83 -22.09 13.03
CA SER A 64 -33.02 -21.62 12.31
C SER A 64 -32.72 -21.16 10.87
N GLY A 65 -31.47 -21.19 10.42
CA GLY A 65 -31.06 -20.89 9.04
C GLY A 65 -30.10 -19.70 8.91
N PRO A 66 -29.93 -19.15 7.68
CA PRO A 66 -29.08 -17.98 7.47
C PRO A 66 -29.64 -16.74 8.20
N LYS A 67 -28.75 -16.00 8.84
CA LYS A 67 -29.03 -14.74 9.55
C LYS A 67 -28.47 -13.55 8.81
N HIS A 68 -29.01 -12.38 9.15
CA HIS A 68 -28.79 -11.15 8.42
C HIS A 68 -28.76 -9.91 9.40
N LEU A 69 -28.25 -8.71 9.02
CA LEU A 69 -28.31 -7.38 9.72
C LEU A 69 -28.64 -6.09 8.89
N ASN A 70 -29.74 -5.38 9.20
CA ASN A 70 -30.30 -4.20 8.50
C ASN A 70 -30.59 -3.12 9.53
N MET A 71 -29.86 -2.01 9.46
CA MET A 71 -30.02 -0.92 10.40
C MET A 71 -30.04 0.41 9.64
N LYS A 72 -31.05 1.24 9.90
CA LYS A 72 -31.05 2.64 9.46
C LYS A 72 -30.23 3.47 10.43
N LEU A 73 -28.93 3.53 10.20
CA LEU A 73 -28.03 4.43 10.92
C LEU A 73 -28.17 5.85 10.36
N THR A 74 -28.70 6.79 11.14
CA THR A 74 -28.68 8.22 10.82
C THR A 74 -27.34 8.85 11.20
N ARG A 75 -26.98 9.98 10.56
CA ARG A 75 -25.79 10.76 10.93
C ARG A 75 -25.80 11.14 12.42
N ALA A 76 -26.95 11.48 12.99
CA ALA A 76 -27.08 11.82 14.41
C ALA A 76 -26.75 10.65 15.34
N GLN A 77 -27.09 9.41 14.95
CA GLN A 77 -26.67 8.21 15.69
C GLN A 77 -25.16 7.99 15.58
N LEU A 78 -24.57 8.11 14.37
CA LEU A 78 -23.12 8.01 14.18
C LEU A 78 -22.35 9.05 15.00
N GLU A 79 -22.77 10.32 14.97
CA GLU A 79 -22.20 11.40 15.79
C GLU A 79 -22.35 11.15 17.30
N GLY A 80 -23.42 10.48 17.72
CA GLY A 80 -23.61 10.03 19.10
C GLY A 80 -22.66 8.89 19.50
N ILE A 81 -22.38 7.96 18.57
CA ILE A 81 -21.48 6.81 18.79
C ILE A 81 -20.02 7.26 18.89
N VAL A 82 -19.52 8.05 17.93
CA VAL A 82 -18.09 8.46 17.87
C VAL A 82 -17.82 9.77 18.62
N GLY A 83 -18.82 10.35 19.27
CA GLY A 83 -18.73 11.69 19.89
C GLY A 83 -17.62 11.84 20.93
N ASP A 84 -17.26 10.77 21.66
CA ASP A 84 -16.14 10.80 22.61
C ASP A 84 -14.76 10.79 21.93
N LEU A 85 -14.64 10.13 20.77
CA LEU A 85 -13.41 10.16 19.98
C LEU A 85 -13.16 11.56 19.42
N ILE A 86 -14.20 12.22 18.92
CA ILE A 86 -14.12 13.62 18.50
C ILE A 86 -13.79 14.52 19.70
N ARG A 87 -14.36 14.28 20.88
CA ARG A 87 -14.01 15.03 22.10
C ARG A 87 -12.54 14.87 22.52
N ARG A 88 -11.92 13.69 22.35
CA ARG A 88 -10.48 13.48 22.64
C ARG A 88 -9.59 14.46 21.85
N THR A 89 -9.94 14.80 20.61
CA THR A 89 -9.15 15.72 19.76
C THR A 89 -9.05 17.16 20.31
N VAL A 90 -9.98 17.59 21.17
CA VAL A 90 -10.06 18.98 21.62
C VAL A 90 -8.94 19.34 22.61
N ALA A 91 -8.57 18.43 23.50
CA ALA A 91 -7.59 18.72 24.55
C ALA A 91 -6.15 18.88 24.03
N PRO A 92 -5.64 18.07 23.10
CA PRO A 92 -4.33 18.32 22.48
C PRO A 92 -4.31 19.61 21.65
N CYS A 93 -5.41 19.96 20.96
CA CYS A 93 -5.51 21.26 20.26
C CYS A 93 -5.40 22.46 21.22
N GLN A 94 -6.03 22.38 22.40
CA GLN A 94 -5.91 23.42 23.43
C GLN A 94 -4.49 23.51 23.99
N LYS A 95 -3.84 22.35 24.24
CA LYS A 95 -2.43 22.29 24.66
C LYS A 95 -1.48 22.86 23.60
N ALA A 96 -1.70 22.57 22.32
CA ALA A 96 -0.86 23.09 21.23
C ALA A 96 -0.94 24.63 21.15
N MET A 97 -2.14 25.22 21.27
CA MET A 97 -2.27 26.69 21.35
C MET A 97 -1.58 27.27 22.59
N GLN A 98 -1.74 26.63 23.76
CA GLN A 98 -1.09 27.05 25.00
C GLN A 98 0.45 26.96 24.94
N ASP A 99 0.98 25.87 24.36
CA ASP A 99 2.41 25.62 24.20
C ASP A 99 3.09 26.64 23.27
N ALA A 100 2.37 27.12 22.26
CA ALA A 100 2.85 28.12 21.31
C ALA A 100 2.59 29.57 21.77
N ASP A 101 2.00 29.77 22.95
CA ASP A 101 1.57 31.07 23.50
C ASP A 101 0.66 31.88 22.56
N VAL A 102 -0.27 31.19 21.86
CA VAL A 102 -1.21 31.81 20.90
C VAL A 102 -2.67 31.68 21.33
N SER A 103 -3.47 32.69 21.01
CA SER A 103 -4.93 32.64 21.13
C SER A 103 -5.59 32.19 19.82
N LYS A 104 -6.89 31.86 19.89
CA LYS A 104 -7.72 31.53 18.71
C LYS A 104 -7.76 32.64 17.66
N SER A 105 -7.50 33.88 18.07
CA SER A 105 -7.43 35.08 17.24
C SER A 105 -6.23 35.04 16.29
N ASP A 106 -5.08 34.61 16.82
CA ASP A 106 -3.76 34.78 16.22
C ASP A 106 -3.45 33.71 15.17
N ILE A 107 -4.16 32.57 15.23
CA ILE A 107 -4.20 31.58 14.16
C ILE A 107 -4.57 32.28 12.84
N GLY A 108 -3.79 32.11 11.77
CA GLY A 108 -4.13 32.68 10.46
C GLY A 108 -5.20 31.84 9.73
N GLU A 109 -4.87 30.57 9.50
CA GLU A 109 -5.66 29.61 8.72
C GLU A 109 -5.72 28.27 9.49
N VAL A 110 -6.79 27.49 9.30
CA VAL A 110 -6.92 26.15 9.90
C VAL A 110 -6.96 25.12 8.78
N LEU A 111 -5.91 24.31 8.70
CA LEU A 111 -5.75 23.26 7.71
C LEU A 111 -6.20 21.90 8.27
N LEU A 112 -6.91 21.13 7.44
CA LEU A 112 -7.35 19.77 7.72
C LEU A 112 -6.67 18.79 6.76
N VAL A 113 -6.16 17.69 7.31
CA VAL A 113 -5.43 16.62 6.60
C VAL A 113 -5.85 15.27 7.18
N GLY A 114 -5.80 14.20 6.38
CA GLY A 114 -6.26 12.87 6.77
C GLY A 114 -7.77 12.69 6.55
N GLY A 115 -8.15 11.50 6.08
CA GLY A 115 -9.50 11.22 5.56
C GLY A 115 -10.62 11.44 6.59
N MET A 116 -10.39 11.22 7.88
CA MET A 116 -11.42 11.36 8.91
C MET A 116 -11.85 12.82 9.15
N THR A 117 -11.02 13.79 8.75
CA THR A 117 -11.40 15.22 8.75
C THR A 117 -12.51 15.55 7.74
N ARG A 118 -12.87 14.63 6.84
CA ARG A 118 -14.02 14.73 5.93
C ARG A 118 -15.37 14.62 6.68
N MET A 119 -15.39 14.06 7.90
CA MET A 119 -16.62 13.96 8.69
C MET A 119 -17.16 15.34 9.10
N PRO A 120 -18.42 15.71 8.77
CA PRO A 120 -18.96 17.04 9.06
C PRO A 120 -18.90 17.44 10.55
N LYS A 121 -19.00 16.46 11.46
CA LYS A 121 -18.92 16.71 12.89
C LYS A 121 -17.52 17.09 13.35
N VAL A 122 -16.47 16.52 12.76
CA VAL A 122 -15.08 16.92 13.01
C VAL A 122 -14.87 18.35 12.52
N GLN A 123 -15.32 18.66 11.30
CA GLN A 123 -15.21 20.02 10.74
C GLN A 123 -15.94 21.07 11.61
N GLN A 124 -17.15 20.75 12.09
CA GLN A 124 -17.89 21.61 13.02
C GLN A 124 -17.14 21.78 14.35
N THR A 125 -16.65 20.70 14.97
CA THR A 125 -15.90 20.79 16.24
C THR A 125 -14.63 21.62 16.09
N VAL A 126 -13.94 21.53 14.95
CA VAL A 126 -12.78 22.38 14.63
C VAL A 126 -13.20 23.84 14.45
N GLN A 127 -14.32 24.11 13.76
CA GLN A 127 -14.85 25.47 13.61
C GLN A 127 -15.25 26.09 14.97
N ASP A 128 -15.92 25.33 15.83
CA ASP A 128 -16.30 25.74 17.19
C ASP A 128 -15.05 25.99 18.06
N LEU A 129 -14.00 25.17 17.86
CA LEU A 129 -12.76 25.26 18.62
C LEU A 129 -11.90 26.47 18.22
N PHE A 130 -11.66 26.72 16.93
CA PHE A 130 -10.79 27.80 16.45
C PHE A 130 -11.55 29.08 16.06
N GLY A 131 -12.88 29.09 16.14
CA GLY A 131 -13.73 30.25 15.83
C GLY A 131 -13.79 30.64 14.35
N ARG A 132 -13.30 29.77 13.44
CA ARG A 132 -13.20 30.03 12.00
C ARG A 132 -13.44 28.76 11.19
N ALA A 133 -14.01 28.90 10.00
CA ALA A 133 -14.18 27.78 9.09
C ALA A 133 -12.81 27.19 8.69
N PRO A 134 -12.63 25.86 8.70
CA PRO A 134 -11.44 25.23 8.13
C PRO A 134 -11.30 25.53 6.64
N SER A 135 -10.05 25.61 6.18
CA SER A 135 -9.75 25.96 4.80
C SER A 135 -10.03 24.81 3.83
N LYS A 136 -10.17 25.17 2.56
CA LYS A 136 -10.32 24.25 1.42
C LYS A 136 -9.19 24.42 0.38
N SER A 137 -8.10 25.07 0.78
CA SER A 137 -6.88 25.28 0.00
C SER A 137 -6.04 24.02 -0.18
N VAL A 138 -6.23 23.01 0.69
CA VAL A 138 -5.40 21.81 0.80
C VAL A 138 -6.23 20.56 0.47
N ASN A 139 -5.66 19.63 -0.30
CA ASN A 139 -6.21 18.28 -0.46
C ASN A 139 -5.80 17.42 0.75
N PRO A 140 -6.74 16.97 1.61
CA PRO A 140 -6.40 16.27 2.85
C PRO A 140 -5.75 14.90 2.63
N ASP A 141 -5.84 14.31 1.43
CA ASP A 141 -5.30 12.98 1.15
C ASP A 141 -3.88 13.04 0.53
N GLU A 142 -3.48 14.18 -0.04
CA GLU A 142 -2.21 14.33 -0.81
C GLU A 142 -1.19 15.24 -0.11
N ALA A 143 -1.62 16.11 0.80
CA ALA A 143 -0.79 17.17 1.38
C ALA A 143 0.53 16.67 2.01
N VAL A 144 0.47 15.54 2.74
CA VAL A 144 1.63 14.94 3.40
C VAL A 144 2.66 14.45 2.37
N ALA A 145 2.19 13.77 1.31
CA ALA A 145 3.06 13.27 0.25
C ALA A 145 3.71 14.40 -0.57
N ILE A 146 2.97 15.49 -0.81
CA ILE A 146 3.49 16.70 -1.47
C ILE A 146 4.55 17.37 -0.57
N GLY A 147 4.28 17.50 0.74
CA GLY A 147 5.25 18.01 1.71
C GLY A 147 6.53 17.19 1.78
N ALA A 148 6.42 15.85 1.80
CA ALA A 148 7.57 14.95 1.76
C ALA A 148 8.39 15.08 0.46
N ALA A 149 7.73 15.27 -0.69
CA ALA A 149 8.41 15.52 -1.96
C ALA A 149 9.16 16.88 -1.97
N ILE A 150 8.57 17.93 -1.39
CA ILE A 150 9.24 19.23 -1.22
C ILE A 150 10.45 19.10 -0.30
N GLN A 151 10.32 18.40 0.84
CA GLN A 151 11.44 18.15 1.75
C GLN A 151 12.57 17.35 1.07
N GLY A 152 12.23 16.38 0.20
CA GLY A 152 13.20 15.69 -0.64
C GLY A 152 13.96 16.64 -1.58
N GLY A 153 13.26 17.60 -2.19
CA GLY A 153 13.86 18.65 -3.02
C GLY A 153 14.76 19.61 -2.25
N VAL A 154 14.41 19.96 -1.00
CA VAL A 154 15.27 20.76 -0.09
C VAL A 154 16.55 19.98 0.25
N LEU A 155 16.42 18.70 0.60
CA LEU A 155 17.58 17.84 0.91
C LEU A 155 18.48 17.55 -0.30
N ALA A 156 17.93 17.58 -1.53
CA ALA A 156 18.68 17.49 -2.77
C ALA A 156 19.37 18.81 -3.17
N GLY A 157 18.91 19.94 -2.64
CA GLY A 157 19.35 21.29 -3.04
C GLY A 157 18.62 21.87 -4.25
N ASP A 158 17.59 21.18 -4.77
CA ASP A 158 16.73 21.66 -5.87
C ASP A 158 15.73 22.74 -5.40
N VAL A 159 15.47 22.83 -4.09
CA VAL A 159 14.60 23.83 -3.45
C VAL A 159 15.41 24.63 -2.43
N THR A 160 15.73 25.88 -2.74
CA THR A 160 16.60 26.75 -1.93
C THR A 160 15.86 27.69 -0.97
N ASP A 161 14.62 28.05 -1.30
CA ASP A 161 13.92 29.19 -0.70
C ASP A 161 12.95 28.76 0.42
N VAL A 162 13.16 27.55 0.97
CA VAL A 162 12.35 26.93 2.03
C VAL A 162 13.26 26.50 3.17
N LEU A 163 12.95 26.96 4.39
CA LEU A 163 13.61 26.53 5.63
C LEU A 163 12.58 25.97 6.59
N LEU A 164 12.70 24.69 6.94
CA LEU A 164 11.89 24.04 7.97
C LEU A 164 12.63 24.07 9.31
N LEU A 165 11.96 24.54 10.36
CA LEU A 165 12.40 24.47 11.76
C LEU A 165 11.36 23.66 12.54
N ASP A 166 11.69 22.40 12.82
CA ASP A 166 10.81 21.45 13.53
C ASP A 166 11.17 21.37 15.03
N VAL A 167 10.39 20.63 15.82
CA VAL A 167 10.53 20.54 17.29
C VAL A 167 10.42 19.10 17.81
N THR A 168 11.01 18.82 18.98
CA THR A 168 10.73 17.54 19.67
C THR A 168 9.32 17.53 20.30
N PRO A 169 8.45 16.54 20.00
CA PRO A 169 7.05 16.55 20.45
C PRO A 169 6.86 16.24 21.95
N LEU A 170 7.87 15.67 22.59
CA LEU A 170 7.86 15.29 24.01
C LEU A 170 9.19 15.65 24.67
N SER A 171 9.15 15.95 25.97
CA SER A 171 10.36 16.22 26.75
C SER A 171 11.21 14.96 26.88
N LEU A 172 12.53 15.15 26.80
CA LEU A 172 13.56 14.13 26.92
C LEU A 172 14.38 14.37 28.18
N GLY A 173 14.68 13.30 28.91
CA GLY A 173 15.34 13.38 30.20
C GLY A 173 15.81 12.03 30.72
N ILE A 174 16.19 12.00 31.99
CA ILE A 174 16.70 10.80 32.66
C ILE A 174 15.97 10.51 33.98
N GLU A 175 15.98 9.24 34.40
CA GLU A 175 15.67 8.88 35.78
C GLU A 175 16.79 9.36 36.71
N THR A 176 16.44 10.10 37.76
CA THR A 176 17.36 10.50 38.83
C THR A 176 16.96 9.90 40.18
N LEU A 177 17.76 10.14 41.22
CA LEU A 177 17.60 9.52 42.54
C LEU A 177 16.18 9.73 43.10
N GLY A 178 15.50 8.63 43.45
CA GLY A 178 14.09 8.64 43.86
C GLY A 178 13.10 8.29 42.74
N GLY A 179 13.58 7.98 41.53
CA GLY A 179 12.73 7.63 40.38
C GLY A 179 12.08 8.83 39.68
N VAL A 180 12.58 10.04 39.95
CA VAL A 180 12.08 11.30 39.38
C VAL A 180 12.56 11.45 37.95
N PHE A 181 11.70 11.93 37.06
CA PHE A 181 12.05 12.24 35.68
C PHE A 181 12.62 13.66 35.58
N THR A 182 13.93 13.78 35.36
CA THR A 182 14.60 15.07 35.18
C THR A 182 14.70 15.38 33.69
N LYS A 183 13.91 16.35 33.21
CA LYS A 183 13.90 16.85 31.83
C LYS A 183 15.20 17.62 31.53
N LEU A 184 15.89 17.29 30.44
CA LEU A 184 17.06 18.02 29.93
C LEU A 184 16.71 18.82 28.67
N ILE A 185 15.77 18.33 27.86
CA ILE A 185 15.18 19.03 26.70
C ILE A 185 13.67 18.97 26.88
N ASN A 186 13.00 20.12 26.88
CA ASN A 186 11.54 20.19 27.00
C ASN A 186 10.86 19.92 25.65
N ARG A 187 9.60 19.49 25.65
CA ARG A 187 8.80 19.44 24.42
C ARG A 187 8.71 20.82 23.75
N ASN A 188 8.47 20.81 22.45
CA ASN A 188 8.47 21.98 21.58
C ASN A 188 9.82 22.74 21.52
N THR A 189 10.93 22.14 22.01
CA THR A 189 12.27 22.69 21.73
C THR A 189 12.60 22.44 20.26
N THR A 190 12.94 23.49 19.52
CA THR A 190 13.39 23.44 18.11
C THR A 190 14.59 22.51 17.95
N ILE A 191 14.61 21.72 16.87
CA ILE A 191 15.70 20.80 16.51
C ILE A 191 16.38 21.25 15.20
N PRO A 192 17.68 20.93 14.97
CA PRO A 192 18.61 20.21 15.86
C PRO A 192 18.98 21.01 17.11
N THR A 193 19.23 20.33 18.23
CA THR A 193 19.51 20.98 19.52
C THR A 193 20.32 20.14 20.48
N LYS A 194 21.10 20.79 21.34
CA LYS A 194 22.02 20.15 22.28
C LYS A 194 21.91 20.74 23.68
N LYS A 195 21.82 19.88 24.69
CA LYS A 195 21.79 20.25 26.12
C LYS A 195 22.67 19.31 26.93
N SER A 196 23.42 19.87 27.87
CA SER A 196 24.29 19.13 28.80
C SER A 196 24.00 19.56 30.23
N GLN A 197 23.93 18.60 31.15
CA GLN A 197 23.73 18.84 32.58
C GLN A 197 24.62 17.92 33.41
N VAL A 198 25.19 18.44 34.49
CA VAL A 198 26.07 17.68 35.39
C VAL A 198 25.26 17.07 36.53
N PHE A 199 25.42 15.76 36.69
CA PHE A 199 24.89 14.94 37.78
C PHE A 199 26.06 14.36 38.60
N SER A 200 25.75 13.58 39.64
CA SER A 200 26.76 12.92 40.47
C SER A 200 26.29 11.56 40.97
N THR A 201 27.17 10.82 41.65
CA THR A 201 26.84 9.55 42.30
C THR A 201 25.85 9.75 43.45
N ALA A 202 24.97 8.75 43.63
CA ALA A 202 23.97 8.73 44.70
C ALA A 202 24.52 8.19 46.03
N ALA A 203 25.53 7.31 45.96
CA ALA A 203 26.13 6.64 47.11
C ALA A 203 27.66 6.82 47.17
N ASP A 204 28.21 6.74 48.37
CA ASP A 204 29.66 6.82 48.60
C ASP A 204 30.37 5.58 48.02
N GLY A 205 31.52 5.79 47.37
CA GLY A 205 32.30 4.72 46.75
C GLY A 205 31.70 4.15 45.46
N GLN A 206 30.61 4.70 44.94
CA GLN A 206 29.93 4.24 43.72
C GLN A 206 30.83 4.35 42.47
N THR A 207 31.23 3.21 41.91
CA THR A 207 32.16 3.12 40.75
C THR A 207 31.48 3.06 39.38
N GLN A 208 30.15 3.06 39.34
CA GLN A 208 29.37 3.06 38.10
C GLN A 208 28.04 3.81 38.27
N VAL A 209 27.57 4.45 37.20
CA VAL A 209 26.27 5.13 37.14
C VAL A 209 25.46 4.56 35.97
N GLU A 210 24.25 4.11 36.25
CA GLU A 210 23.26 3.75 35.24
C GLU A 210 22.51 5.02 34.79
N ILE A 211 22.42 5.23 33.48
CA ILE A 211 21.67 6.30 32.85
C ILE A 211 20.51 5.65 32.08
N LYS A 212 19.29 5.91 32.54
CA LYS A 212 18.05 5.52 31.87
C LYS A 212 17.47 6.73 31.17
N VAL A 213 17.27 6.64 29.85
CA VAL A 213 16.76 7.71 29.00
C VAL A 213 15.26 7.53 28.82
N CYS A 214 14.48 8.52 29.24
CA CYS A 214 13.02 8.50 29.17
C CYS A 214 12.47 9.70 28.37
N GLN A 215 11.26 9.54 27.87
CA GLN A 215 10.51 10.55 27.12
C GLN A 215 9.07 10.64 27.60
N GLY A 216 8.57 11.86 27.77
CA GLY A 216 7.20 12.12 28.20
C GLY A 216 7.10 13.36 29.08
N GLU A 217 5.96 13.51 29.77
CA GLU A 217 5.64 14.73 30.53
C GLU A 217 5.31 14.49 32.01
N ARG A 218 5.44 13.25 32.50
CA ARG A 218 5.10 12.89 33.88
C ARG A 218 6.30 13.12 34.82
N GLU A 219 6.05 13.46 36.08
CA GLU A 219 7.12 13.76 37.05
C GLU A 219 7.93 12.52 37.49
N MET A 220 7.38 11.32 37.38
CA MET A 220 8.04 10.06 37.73
C MET A 220 8.53 9.33 36.48
N ALA A 221 9.77 8.83 36.48
CA ALA A 221 10.37 8.16 35.32
C ALA A 221 9.60 6.90 34.89
N VAL A 222 8.98 6.18 35.84
CA VAL A 222 8.17 4.99 35.61
C VAL A 222 6.84 5.27 34.88
N ASP A 223 6.37 6.51 34.91
CA ASP A 223 5.15 6.96 34.20
C ASP A 223 5.42 7.42 32.76
N ASN A 224 6.69 7.43 32.34
CA ASN A 224 7.15 7.89 31.04
C ASN A 224 7.66 6.73 30.17
N LYS A 225 7.82 6.98 28.86
CA LYS A 225 8.36 5.98 27.94
C LYS A 225 9.88 5.86 28.14
N LEU A 226 10.34 4.73 28.69
CA LEU A 226 11.75 4.35 28.60
C LEU A 226 12.13 4.15 27.12
N LEU A 227 13.18 4.83 26.67
CA LEU A 227 13.73 4.73 25.31
C LEU A 227 14.99 3.85 25.27
N GLY A 228 15.78 3.84 26.34
CA GLY A 228 16.98 3.01 26.44
C GLY A 228 17.75 3.26 27.74
N GLN A 229 18.76 2.45 28.01
CA GLN A 229 19.62 2.62 29.18
C GLN A 229 21.05 2.15 28.92
N PHE A 230 22.02 2.76 29.61
CA PHE A 230 23.43 2.42 29.52
C PHE A 230 24.15 2.73 30.84
N THR A 231 25.31 2.10 31.08
CA THR A 231 26.06 2.24 32.33
C THR A 231 27.44 2.81 32.06
N LEU A 232 27.76 3.95 32.69
CA LEU A 232 29.11 4.52 32.73
C LEU A 232 29.91 3.83 33.84
N VAL A 233 31.03 3.19 33.51
CA VAL A 233 31.77 2.28 34.41
C VAL A 233 33.22 2.69 34.68
N GLY A 234 33.67 2.46 35.91
CA GLY A 234 35.03 2.75 36.37
C GLY A 234 35.24 4.21 36.78
N ILE A 235 34.20 4.82 37.38
CA ILE A 235 34.31 6.04 38.16
C ILE A 235 35.18 5.74 39.40
N PRO A 236 36.13 6.60 39.81
CA PRO A 236 36.93 6.37 41.02
C PRO A 236 36.07 6.38 42.29
N PRO A 237 36.33 5.51 43.29
CA PRO A 237 35.63 5.56 44.57
C PRO A 237 35.82 6.92 45.27
N ALA A 238 34.72 7.65 45.45
CA ALA A 238 34.68 8.96 46.10
C ALA A 238 33.36 9.12 46.89
N PRO A 239 33.25 10.08 47.82
CA PRO A 239 31.98 10.43 48.44
C PRO A 239 30.93 10.86 47.40
N ARG A 240 29.65 10.62 47.69
CA ARG A 240 28.53 11.07 46.85
C ARG A 240 28.57 12.57 46.64
N GLY A 241 28.20 13.04 45.44
CA GLY A 241 28.30 14.45 45.08
C GLY A 241 29.68 14.90 44.57
N VAL A 242 30.74 14.08 44.68
CA VAL A 242 32.10 14.44 44.22
C VAL A 242 32.34 14.12 42.73
N PRO A 243 31.99 12.94 42.18
CA PRO A 243 32.12 12.67 40.75
C PRO A 243 31.20 13.58 39.93
N GLN A 244 31.68 14.13 38.81
CA GLN A 244 30.90 15.03 37.96
C GLN A 244 30.55 14.31 36.66
N ILE A 245 29.32 13.82 36.56
CA ILE A 245 28.82 13.05 35.42
C ILE A 245 28.02 13.98 34.51
N GLU A 246 28.66 14.48 33.46
CA GLU A 246 28.04 15.33 32.44
C GLU A 246 27.23 14.48 31.47
N VAL A 247 25.91 14.55 31.59
CA VAL A 247 24.97 13.89 30.67
C VAL A 247 24.59 14.89 29.58
N THR A 248 24.77 14.49 28.32
CA THR A 248 24.51 15.32 27.14
C THR A 248 23.48 14.64 26.25
N PHE A 249 22.44 15.40 25.89
CA PHE A 249 21.47 15.04 24.85
C PHE A 249 21.74 15.91 23.63
N ASP A 250 21.78 15.30 22.46
CA ASP A 250 22.02 15.92 21.16
C ASP A 250 20.99 15.36 20.18
N ILE A 251 20.09 16.20 19.67
CA ILE A 251 19.04 15.81 18.72
C ILE A 251 19.42 16.34 17.35
N ASP A 252 19.50 15.47 16.35
CA ASP A 252 19.81 15.88 14.98
C ASP A 252 18.57 16.42 14.23
N ALA A 253 18.76 16.82 12.97
CA ALA A 253 17.68 17.33 12.12
C ALA A 253 16.69 16.25 11.64
N ASN A 254 16.91 14.98 11.98
CA ASN A 254 16.03 13.84 11.70
C ASN A 254 15.26 13.40 12.97
N GLY A 255 15.45 14.08 14.11
CA GLY A 255 14.89 13.68 15.41
C GLY A 255 15.60 12.51 16.07
N ILE A 256 16.77 12.07 15.58
CA ILE A 256 17.57 11.01 16.21
C ILE A 256 18.25 11.58 17.45
N VAL A 257 18.06 10.91 18.60
CA VAL A 257 18.55 11.39 19.89
C VAL A 257 19.82 10.64 20.28
N HIS A 258 20.94 11.34 20.29
CA HIS A 258 22.20 10.85 20.83
C HIS A 258 22.29 11.24 22.31
N VAL A 259 22.56 10.28 23.19
CA VAL A 259 22.79 10.55 24.61
C VAL A 259 24.15 10.01 25.03
N SER A 260 25.03 10.88 25.53
CA SER A 260 26.28 10.47 26.17
C SER A 260 26.32 10.88 27.64
N ALA A 261 27.08 10.15 28.44
CA ALA A 261 27.40 10.51 29.81
C ALA A 261 28.92 10.39 30.03
N LYS A 262 29.51 11.46 30.57
CA LYS A 262 30.95 11.62 30.70
C LYS A 262 31.34 11.99 32.12
N ASP A 263 32.24 11.22 32.73
CA ASP A 263 32.88 11.65 33.97
C ASP A 263 33.93 12.72 33.65
N LYS A 264 33.73 13.94 34.13
CA LYS A 264 34.66 15.06 33.94
C LYS A 264 35.98 14.87 34.70
N GLY A 265 36.03 13.98 35.68
CA GLY A 265 37.23 13.66 36.45
C GLY A 265 38.20 12.73 35.69
N THR A 266 37.72 11.60 35.17
CA THR A 266 38.55 10.63 34.42
C THR A 266 38.51 10.81 32.89
N GLY A 267 37.59 11.62 32.37
CA GLY A 267 37.34 11.76 30.94
C GLY A 267 36.64 10.57 30.28
N ARG A 268 36.30 9.52 31.06
CA ARG A 268 35.55 8.34 30.59
C ARG A 268 34.17 8.75 30.10
N GLU A 269 33.77 8.22 28.96
CA GLU A 269 32.49 8.51 28.32
C GLU A 269 31.84 7.21 27.83
N GLN A 270 30.53 7.13 27.97
CA GLN A 270 29.69 6.07 27.38
C GLN A 270 28.49 6.74 26.72
N GLN A 271 28.00 6.18 25.61
CA GLN A 271 26.88 6.75 24.87
C GLN A 271 25.92 5.68 24.35
N ILE A 272 24.70 6.11 24.04
CA ILE A 272 23.68 5.34 23.32
C ILE A 272 23.11 6.22 22.20
N VAL A 273 22.78 5.60 21.06
CA VAL A 273 21.98 6.24 20.01
C VAL A 273 20.56 5.72 20.16
N ILE A 274 19.63 6.62 20.47
CA ILE A 274 18.22 6.32 20.60
C ILE A 274 17.56 6.55 19.24
N GLN A 275 17.18 5.45 18.60
CA GLN A 275 16.33 5.44 17.42
C GLN A 275 14.89 5.11 17.85
N SER A 276 13.89 5.67 17.17
CA SER A 276 12.48 5.37 17.43
C SER A 276 12.25 3.84 17.45
N SER A 277 11.68 3.34 18.55
CA SER A 277 11.91 1.97 19.03
C SER A 277 11.13 0.86 18.30
N GLY A 278 11.03 0.94 16.96
CA GLY A 278 10.59 -0.12 16.06
C GLY A 278 11.70 -0.62 15.11
N GLY A 279 12.94 -0.15 15.30
CA GLY A 279 14.09 -0.49 14.45
C GLY A 279 14.49 -1.95 14.53
N LEU A 280 14.27 -2.67 13.43
CA LEU A 280 14.87 -3.98 13.12
C LEU A 280 16.40 -3.94 13.30
N SER A 281 17.03 -5.07 13.69
CA SER A 281 18.49 -5.12 13.74
C SER A 281 19.09 -5.05 12.33
N LYS A 282 20.39 -4.75 12.22
CA LYS A 282 21.08 -4.74 10.90
C LYS A 282 20.95 -6.08 10.18
N ASP A 283 21.06 -7.17 10.94
CA ASP A 283 20.94 -8.54 10.42
C ASP A 283 19.50 -8.81 9.93
N ASP A 284 18.48 -8.33 10.65
CA ASP A 284 17.08 -8.42 10.23
C ASP A 284 16.81 -7.61 8.95
N ILE A 285 17.34 -6.38 8.87
CA ILE A 285 17.25 -5.52 7.68
C ILE A 285 17.89 -6.20 6.47
N GLU A 286 19.11 -6.73 6.63
CA GLU A 286 19.80 -7.50 5.58
C GLU A 286 19.00 -8.74 5.15
N ASN A 287 18.42 -9.47 6.09
CA ASN A 287 17.61 -10.65 5.80
C ASN A 287 16.29 -10.27 5.11
N MET A 288 15.67 -9.15 5.47
CA MET A 288 14.47 -8.64 4.79
C MET A 288 14.78 -8.16 3.37
N ILE A 289 15.92 -7.53 3.12
CA ILE A 289 16.39 -7.18 1.76
C ILE A 289 16.56 -8.45 0.92
N LYS A 290 17.32 -9.44 1.40
CA LYS A 290 17.56 -10.72 0.69
C LYS A 290 16.25 -11.47 0.41
N ASN A 291 15.29 -11.42 1.33
CA ASN A 291 13.95 -11.99 1.13
C ASN A 291 13.13 -11.21 0.09
N ALA A 292 13.14 -9.87 0.11
CA ALA A 292 12.44 -9.04 -0.86
C ALA A 292 12.98 -9.25 -2.29
N GLU A 293 14.31 -9.35 -2.47
CA GLU A 293 14.94 -9.70 -3.74
C GLU A 293 14.50 -11.09 -4.24
N LYS A 294 14.51 -12.09 -3.35
CA LYS A 294 14.08 -13.46 -3.65
C LYS A 294 12.60 -13.51 -4.07
N TYR A 295 11.70 -12.83 -3.35
CA TYR A 295 10.29 -12.83 -3.71
C TYR A 295 10.02 -12.01 -4.98
N GLY A 296 10.75 -10.91 -5.23
CA GLY A 296 10.69 -10.18 -6.49
C GLY A 296 11.10 -11.01 -7.71
N GLU A 297 12.05 -11.94 -7.55
CA GLU A 297 12.39 -12.95 -8.57
C GLU A 297 11.23 -13.93 -8.82
N GLU A 298 10.53 -14.38 -7.78
CA GLU A 298 9.39 -15.30 -7.85
C GLU A 298 8.16 -14.62 -8.47
N ASP A 299 7.84 -13.38 -8.07
CA ASP A 299 6.78 -12.56 -8.65
C ASP A 299 7.04 -12.20 -10.11
N ARG A 300 8.30 -11.90 -10.49
CA ARG A 300 8.66 -11.70 -11.91
C ARG A 300 8.38 -12.95 -12.75
N LYS A 301 8.72 -14.15 -12.23
CA LYS A 301 8.43 -15.43 -12.90
C LYS A 301 6.92 -15.70 -12.99
N ARG A 302 6.18 -15.35 -11.94
CA ARG A 302 4.70 -15.46 -11.90
C ARG A 302 4.04 -14.50 -12.91
N LYS A 303 4.53 -13.26 -13.01
CA LYS A 303 4.08 -12.26 -13.99
C LYS A 303 4.36 -12.74 -15.43
N ASP A 304 5.59 -13.15 -15.73
CA ASP A 304 5.99 -13.69 -17.04
C ASP A 304 5.07 -14.83 -17.50
N ARG A 305 4.70 -15.70 -16.56
CA ARG A 305 3.76 -16.80 -16.79
C ARG A 305 2.33 -16.34 -17.03
N VAL A 306 1.82 -15.35 -16.28
CA VAL A 306 0.48 -14.78 -16.50
C VAL A 306 0.40 -14.06 -17.84
N GLU A 307 1.43 -13.31 -18.23
CA GLU A 307 1.50 -12.65 -19.54
C GLU A 307 1.54 -13.67 -20.70
N ALA A 308 2.30 -14.75 -20.55
CA ALA A 308 2.31 -15.86 -21.51
C ALA A 308 0.96 -16.60 -21.61
N VAL A 309 0.30 -16.85 -20.47
CA VAL A 309 -1.04 -17.44 -20.41
C VAL A 309 -2.06 -16.58 -21.14
N ASN A 310 -2.10 -15.28 -20.86
CA ASN A 310 -3.02 -14.35 -21.51
C ASN A 310 -2.77 -14.26 -23.03
N MET A 311 -1.50 -14.27 -23.46
CA MET A 311 -1.13 -14.35 -24.88
C MET A 311 -1.65 -15.64 -25.53
N ALA A 312 -1.45 -16.79 -24.88
CA ALA A 312 -1.85 -18.10 -25.40
C ALA A 312 -3.38 -18.28 -25.47
N GLU A 313 -4.10 -17.88 -24.41
CA GLU A 313 -5.57 -17.87 -24.37
C GLU A 313 -6.15 -16.95 -25.46
N GLY A 314 -5.52 -15.78 -25.69
CA GLY A 314 -5.83 -14.88 -26.81
C GLY A 314 -5.60 -15.52 -28.18
N VAL A 315 -4.43 -16.11 -28.43
CA VAL A 315 -4.11 -16.78 -29.72
C VAL A 315 -5.05 -17.95 -30.00
N VAL A 316 -5.46 -18.72 -28.98
CA VAL A 316 -6.48 -19.77 -29.12
C VAL A 316 -7.81 -19.18 -29.59
N HIS A 317 -8.33 -18.18 -28.86
CA HIS A 317 -9.61 -17.55 -29.18
C HIS A 317 -9.62 -16.90 -30.58
N ASP A 318 -8.57 -16.18 -30.93
CA ASP A 318 -8.40 -15.54 -32.24
C ASP A 318 -8.31 -16.55 -33.38
N THR A 319 -7.74 -17.73 -33.12
CA THR A 319 -7.62 -18.79 -34.13
C THR A 319 -8.95 -19.51 -34.33
N GLU A 320 -9.65 -19.88 -33.25
CA GLU A 320 -10.98 -20.49 -33.34
C GLU A 320 -12.01 -19.58 -34.03
N SER A 321 -12.03 -18.30 -33.65
CA SER A 321 -12.96 -17.32 -34.23
C SER A 321 -12.82 -17.22 -35.74
N LYS A 322 -11.57 -17.19 -36.24
CA LYS A 322 -11.27 -17.11 -37.68
C LYS A 322 -11.45 -18.47 -38.38
N MET A 323 -11.26 -19.60 -37.69
CA MET A 323 -11.58 -20.93 -38.23
C MET A 323 -13.08 -21.08 -38.50
N GLU A 324 -13.94 -20.54 -37.63
CA GLU A 324 -15.39 -20.54 -37.84
C GLU A 324 -15.82 -19.50 -38.90
N GLU A 325 -15.20 -18.31 -38.94
CA GLU A 325 -15.47 -17.28 -39.96
C GLU A 325 -15.14 -17.76 -41.39
N PHE A 326 -13.99 -18.43 -41.57
CA PHE A 326 -13.52 -18.86 -42.89
C PHE A 326 -13.84 -20.32 -43.23
N LYS A 327 -14.63 -21.01 -42.40
CA LYS A 327 -14.95 -22.45 -42.42
C LYS A 327 -15.17 -23.05 -43.82
N ASP A 328 -16.01 -22.43 -44.64
CA ASP A 328 -16.35 -22.90 -45.99
C ASP A 328 -15.22 -22.75 -47.04
N GLN A 329 -14.19 -21.95 -46.73
CA GLN A 329 -13.05 -21.66 -47.62
C GLN A 329 -11.80 -22.48 -47.26
N LEU A 330 -11.80 -23.16 -46.11
CA LEU A 330 -10.63 -23.84 -45.55
C LEU A 330 -10.56 -25.34 -45.91
N PRO A 331 -9.37 -25.95 -46.07
CA PRO A 331 -9.24 -27.39 -46.23
C PRO A 331 -9.53 -28.13 -44.91
N ILE A 332 -10.52 -29.02 -44.91
CA ILE A 332 -10.98 -29.79 -43.73
C ILE A 332 -9.82 -30.48 -42.99
N GLU A 333 -8.89 -31.10 -43.72
CA GLU A 333 -7.71 -31.78 -43.16
C GLU A 333 -6.74 -30.83 -42.44
N GLU A 334 -6.60 -29.58 -42.89
CA GLU A 334 -5.73 -28.59 -42.24
C GLU A 334 -6.44 -27.90 -41.07
N CYS A 335 -7.77 -27.68 -41.17
CA CYS A 335 -8.58 -27.28 -40.02
C CYS A 335 -8.46 -28.27 -38.86
N LYS A 336 -8.54 -29.57 -39.16
CA LYS A 336 -8.44 -30.63 -38.13
C LYS A 336 -7.11 -30.57 -37.39
N LYS A 337 -5.97 -30.49 -38.11
CA LYS A 337 -4.64 -30.34 -37.49
C LYS A 337 -4.55 -29.09 -36.59
N LEU A 338 -5.18 -27.99 -37.00
CA LEU A 338 -5.19 -26.76 -36.21
C LEU A 338 -6.11 -26.89 -34.97
N GLN A 339 -7.21 -27.63 -35.06
CA GLN A 339 -8.04 -28.02 -33.92
C GLN A 339 -7.27 -28.88 -32.90
N ASP A 340 -6.46 -29.83 -33.38
CA ASP A 340 -5.58 -30.66 -32.55
C ASP A 340 -4.47 -29.82 -31.88
N GLU A 341 -3.95 -28.78 -32.57
CA GLU A 341 -2.99 -27.82 -32.04
C GLU A 341 -3.61 -26.93 -30.94
N ILE A 342 -4.82 -26.41 -31.17
CA ILE A 342 -5.60 -25.64 -30.18
C ILE A 342 -5.87 -26.48 -28.92
N THR A 343 -6.22 -27.74 -29.10
CA THR A 343 -6.47 -28.68 -28.00
C THR A 343 -5.20 -28.87 -27.15
N ARG A 344 -4.04 -29.04 -27.79
CA ARG A 344 -2.74 -29.16 -27.10
C ARG A 344 -2.35 -27.90 -26.33
N VAL A 345 -2.62 -26.71 -26.88
CA VAL A 345 -2.39 -25.44 -26.17
C VAL A 345 -3.34 -25.30 -24.97
N ARG A 346 -4.61 -25.70 -25.10
CA ARG A 346 -5.56 -25.76 -23.96
C ARG A 346 -5.12 -26.74 -22.88
N GLU A 347 -4.64 -27.93 -23.24
CA GLU A 347 -4.08 -28.88 -22.29
C GLU A 347 -2.88 -28.29 -21.54
N LEU A 348 -1.95 -27.64 -22.23
CA LEU A 348 -0.81 -26.95 -21.60
C LEU A 348 -1.30 -25.86 -20.61
N LEU A 349 -2.29 -25.06 -21.01
CA LEU A 349 -2.89 -24.01 -20.19
C LEU A 349 -3.68 -24.54 -18.98
N SER A 350 -4.26 -25.74 -19.06
CA SER A 350 -4.87 -26.41 -17.91
C SER A 350 -3.85 -26.76 -16.81
N ARG A 351 -2.58 -26.92 -17.18
CA ARG A 351 -1.45 -27.22 -16.28
C ARG A 351 -0.60 -25.98 -15.96
N LYS A 352 -1.07 -24.77 -16.28
CA LYS A 352 -0.24 -23.55 -16.34
C LYS A 352 0.64 -23.30 -15.12
N ASP A 353 0.20 -23.66 -13.91
CA ASP A 353 1.01 -23.45 -12.70
C ASP A 353 2.25 -24.36 -12.57
N LEU A 354 2.35 -25.44 -13.35
CA LEU A 354 3.51 -26.32 -13.46
C LEU A 354 4.45 -25.97 -14.62
N GLU A 355 4.04 -25.05 -15.49
CA GLU A 355 4.77 -24.67 -16.71
C GLU A 355 5.55 -23.36 -16.55
N THR A 356 6.51 -23.12 -17.44
CA THR A 356 7.20 -21.82 -17.57
C THR A 356 6.42 -20.91 -18.52
N GLY A 357 6.52 -19.59 -18.34
CA GLY A 357 5.98 -18.63 -19.32
C GLY A 357 6.58 -18.82 -20.71
N GLU A 358 7.82 -19.32 -20.78
CA GLU A 358 8.51 -19.60 -22.05
C GLU A 358 7.94 -20.82 -22.79
N ASN A 359 7.64 -21.92 -22.09
CA ASN A 359 6.96 -23.08 -22.68
C ASN A 359 5.60 -22.66 -23.29
N ILE A 360 4.85 -21.84 -22.54
CA ILE A 360 3.53 -21.36 -22.95
C ILE A 360 3.62 -20.41 -24.15
N ARG A 361 4.58 -19.48 -24.17
CA ARG A 361 4.88 -18.62 -25.33
C ARG A 361 5.24 -19.43 -26.56
N GLN A 362 6.07 -20.45 -26.43
CA GLN A 362 6.50 -21.28 -27.57
C GLN A 362 5.33 -22.07 -28.16
N ALA A 363 4.47 -22.64 -27.33
CA ALA A 363 3.24 -23.31 -27.79
C ALA A 363 2.26 -22.33 -28.47
N ALA A 364 2.03 -21.15 -27.88
CA ALA A 364 1.20 -20.10 -28.49
C ALA A 364 1.77 -19.63 -29.84
N THR A 365 3.09 -19.44 -29.92
CA THR A 365 3.77 -19.02 -31.16
C THR A 365 3.69 -20.13 -32.23
N GLY A 366 3.77 -21.40 -31.84
CA GLY A 366 3.57 -22.54 -32.74
C GLY A 366 2.15 -22.55 -33.34
N LEU A 367 1.13 -22.41 -32.49
CA LEU A 367 -0.27 -22.29 -32.91
C LEU A 367 -0.49 -21.08 -33.84
N GLN A 368 0.06 -19.92 -33.49
CA GLN A 368 -0.02 -18.70 -34.32
C GLN A 368 0.66 -18.88 -35.69
N GLN A 369 1.79 -19.57 -35.77
CA GLN A 369 2.45 -19.87 -37.05
C GLN A 369 1.68 -20.92 -37.87
N ALA A 370 1.01 -21.87 -37.22
CA ALA A 370 0.15 -22.84 -37.90
C ALA A 370 -1.10 -22.17 -38.47
N SER A 371 -1.76 -21.29 -37.70
CA SER A 371 -2.95 -20.57 -38.16
C SER A 371 -2.64 -19.57 -39.28
N LEU A 372 -1.54 -18.82 -39.20
CA LEU A 372 -1.09 -17.94 -40.28
C LEU A 372 -0.91 -18.70 -41.61
N LYS A 373 -0.28 -19.89 -41.60
CA LYS A 373 -0.11 -20.73 -42.81
C LYS A 373 -1.45 -21.18 -43.39
N LEU A 374 -2.38 -21.59 -42.53
CA LEU A 374 -3.73 -22.00 -42.95
C LEU A 374 -4.49 -20.86 -43.64
N PHE A 375 -4.51 -19.67 -43.03
CA PHE A 375 -5.20 -18.52 -43.63
C PHE A 375 -4.48 -17.99 -44.88
N GLU A 376 -3.14 -18.05 -44.96
CA GLU A 376 -2.39 -17.72 -46.17
C GLU A 376 -2.79 -18.64 -47.36
N MET A 377 -2.97 -19.95 -47.10
CA MET A 377 -3.46 -20.89 -48.11
C MET A 377 -4.88 -20.57 -48.57
N ALA A 378 -5.76 -20.11 -47.67
CA ALA A 378 -7.11 -19.65 -48.01
C ALA A 378 -7.07 -18.41 -48.93
N TYR A 379 -6.35 -17.35 -48.53
CA TYR A 379 -6.21 -16.14 -49.33
C TYR A 379 -5.63 -16.40 -50.73
N LYS A 380 -4.65 -17.32 -50.84
CA LYS A 380 -4.07 -17.75 -52.13
C LYS A 380 -5.06 -18.53 -53.02
N LYS A 381 -5.94 -19.34 -52.43
CA LYS A 381 -7.07 -19.96 -53.15
C LYS A 381 -8.06 -18.92 -53.66
N THR A 382 -8.51 -18.00 -52.80
CA THR A 382 -9.52 -17.00 -53.18
C THR A 382 -8.99 -16.05 -54.27
N HIS A 383 -7.69 -15.73 -54.26
CA HIS A 383 -7.05 -15.02 -55.37
C HIS A 383 -6.98 -15.81 -56.69
N THR A 384 -6.62 -17.11 -56.65
CA THR A 384 -6.53 -17.91 -57.88
C THR A 384 -7.89 -18.17 -58.51
N TYR A 385 -8.95 -18.38 -57.72
CA TYR A 385 -10.33 -18.41 -58.22
C TYR A 385 -10.77 -17.07 -58.84
N SER A 386 -10.49 -15.93 -58.20
CA SER A 386 -10.80 -14.60 -58.75
C SER A 386 -10.07 -14.33 -60.09
N THR A 387 -8.80 -14.74 -60.18
CA THR A 387 -7.98 -14.59 -61.39
C THR A 387 -8.48 -15.51 -62.50
N MET A 388 -8.82 -16.77 -62.22
CA MET A 388 -9.43 -17.67 -63.20
C MET A 388 -10.79 -17.16 -63.68
N TYR A 389 -11.64 -16.69 -62.78
CA TYR A 389 -12.99 -16.21 -63.13
C TYR A 389 -12.96 -14.96 -64.01
N THR A 390 -12.01 -14.06 -63.80
CA THR A 390 -11.80 -12.90 -64.68
C THR A 390 -11.18 -13.30 -66.03
N TYR A 391 -10.33 -14.33 -66.07
CA TYR A 391 -9.75 -14.85 -67.32
C TYR A 391 -10.78 -15.59 -68.18
N THR A 392 -11.59 -16.49 -67.60
CA THR A 392 -12.65 -17.22 -68.32
C THR A 392 -13.76 -16.27 -68.79
N LYS A 393 -14.10 -15.25 -68.00
CA LYS A 393 -15.06 -14.21 -68.41
C LYS A 393 -14.59 -13.48 -69.67
N LYS A 394 -13.34 -12.98 -69.70
CA LYS A 394 -12.73 -12.37 -70.90
C LYS A 394 -12.67 -13.32 -72.09
N ALA A 395 -12.34 -14.60 -71.87
CA ALA A 395 -12.34 -15.61 -72.94
C ALA A 395 -13.74 -15.87 -73.54
N SER A 396 -14.81 -15.67 -72.77
CA SER A 396 -16.19 -15.90 -73.21
C SER A 396 -16.83 -14.74 -73.99
N GLU A 397 -16.36 -13.50 -73.81
CA GLU A 397 -16.94 -12.29 -74.42
C GLU A 397 -17.05 -12.34 -75.96
N PRO A 398 -16.05 -12.82 -76.73
CA PRO A 398 -16.17 -12.91 -78.20
C PRO A 398 -17.26 -13.89 -78.66
N LEU A 399 -17.51 -14.94 -77.88
CA LEU A 399 -18.51 -15.97 -78.19
C LEU A 399 -19.93 -15.46 -77.88
N GLN A 400 -20.11 -14.80 -76.74
CA GLN A 400 -21.37 -14.17 -76.37
C GLN A 400 -21.76 -13.03 -77.33
N LYS A 401 -20.78 -12.27 -77.84
CA LYS A 401 -21.03 -11.25 -78.87
C LYS A 401 -21.54 -11.88 -80.17
N LYS A 402 -20.87 -12.91 -80.69
CA LYS A 402 -21.33 -13.64 -81.90
C LYS A 402 -22.74 -14.23 -81.74
N LEU A 403 -23.10 -14.73 -80.55
CA LEU A 403 -24.45 -15.24 -80.27
C LEU A 403 -25.52 -14.13 -80.29
N LYS A 404 -25.23 -12.94 -79.76
CA LYS A 404 -26.14 -11.78 -79.86
C LYS A 404 -26.28 -11.26 -81.29
N ASP A 405 -25.18 -11.14 -82.02
CA ASP A 405 -25.15 -10.68 -83.41
C ASP A 405 -25.88 -11.65 -84.36
N ALA A 406 -25.94 -12.94 -84.02
CA ALA A 406 -26.73 -13.94 -84.73
C ALA A 406 -28.24 -13.88 -84.39
N ALA A 407 -28.59 -13.62 -83.13
CA ALA A 407 -29.99 -13.48 -82.69
C ALA A 407 -30.70 -12.28 -83.33
N LEU A 408 -29.97 -11.18 -83.57
CA LEU A 408 -30.52 -9.93 -84.13
C LEU A 408 -30.90 -10.01 -85.64
N ARG A 409 -30.74 -11.18 -86.29
CA ARG A 409 -30.93 -11.36 -87.74
C ARG A 409 -32.17 -12.18 -88.13
N ARG A 410 -33.16 -12.40 -87.24
CA ARG A 410 -34.36 -13.21 -87.56
C ARG A 410 -35.71 -12.55 -87.20
N SER A 411 -36.51 -12.39 -88.26
CA SER A 411 -37.96 -12.09 -88.34
C SER A 411 -38.48 -10.66 -88.10
N PRO A 412 -39.53 -10.23 -88.85
CA PRO A 412 -40.09 -8.86 -88.80
C PRO A 412 -41.52 -8.74 -88.21
N ASN A 413 -41.92 -7.49 -87.95
CA ASN A 413 -43.25 -6.87 -88.02
C ASN A 413 -44.55 -7.66 -87.68
N THR A 414 -45.34 -7.11 -86.75
CA THR A 414 -46.76 -6.73 -87.01
C THR A 414 -47.29 -5.71 -85.99
N THR A 415 -48.42 -5.07 -86.29
CA THR A 415 -48.99 -3.88 -85.61
C THR A 415 -50.53 -3.92 -85.65
N SER A 416 -51.31 -3.30 -84.75
CA SER A 416 -51.03 -2.52 -83.53
C SER A 416 -52.22 -2.71 -82.52
N ARG A 417 -52.88 -1.80 -81.77
CA ARG A 417 -52.90 -0.33 -81.67
C ARG A 417 -53.68 0.15 -80.42
N HIS A 418 -53.18 1.17 -79.70
CA HIS A 418 -53.89 2.00 -78.68
C HIS A 418 -54.43 1.31 -77.39
N SER A 419 -54.59 1.97 -76.23
CA SER A 419 -54.12 3.30 -75.77
C SER A 419 -54.24 3.53 -74.25
N GLN A 420 -53.31 4.34 -73.71
CA GLN A 420 -53.37 5.13 -72.45
C GLN A 420 -53.34 4.41 -71.07
N GLY A 421 -52.67 5.09 -70.13
CA GLY A 421 -52.50 4.69 -68.72
C GLY A 421 -51.22 5.31 -68.12
N GLN A 422 -51.28 6.53 -67.57
CA GLN A 422 -50.12 7.19 -66.95
C GLN A 422 -49.92 6.76 -65.49
N ARG A 423 -48.66 6.59 -65.06
CA ARG A 423 -48.09 7.20 -63.83
C ARG A 423 -46.57 6.97 -63.72
N THR A 424 -45.88 7.89 -63.04
CA THR A 424 -44.46 7.83 -62.71
C THR A 424 -44.25 7.48 -61.22
N PRO A 425 -43.12 6.86 -60.84
CA PRO A 425 -42.68 6.77 -59.45
C PRO A 425 -41.91 8.04 -59.02
N PHE A 426 -41.94 8.35 -57.73
CA PHE A 426 -41.25 9.50 -57.11
C PHE A 426 -40.00 9.04 -56.32
N ASN A 427 -39.12 9.97 -55.94
CA ASN A 427 -37.80 9.66 -55.36
C ASN A 427 -37.60 10.34 -53.98
N LEU A 428 -36.97 9.64 -53.03
CA LEU A 428 -36.67 10.07 -51.66
C LEU A 428 -35.39 9.36 -51.16
N HIS A 429 -34.50 9.93 -50.35
CA HIS A 429 -34.07 11.33 -50.17
C HIS A 429 -32.70 11.31 -49.44
N THR A 430 -31.82 12.30 -49.65
CA THR A 430 -30.44 12.32 -49.09
C THR A 430 -30.34 13.16 -47.79
N PRO A 431 -29.20 13.12 -47.07
CA PRO A 431 -28.36 14.34 -47.03
C PRO A 431 -26.81 14.16 -47.00
N HIS A 432 -26.14 15.31 -47.12
CA HIS A 432 -24.69 15.64 -47.11
C HIS A 432 -24.14 15.98 -45.69
N GLN A 433 -22.90 16.39 -45.37
CA GLN A 433 -21.50 16.28 -45.92
C GLN A 433 -20.46 16.70 -44.82
N LEU A 434 -19.17 16.45 -45.12
CA LEU A 434 -17.89 16.86 -44.46
C LEU A 434 -17.79 18.32 -43.93
N PRO A 435 -16.83 18.60 -43.01
CA PRO A 435 -15.54 19.20 -43.43
C PRO A 435 -14.26 18.64 -42.73
N LYS A 436 -13.07 19.15 -43.12
CA LYS A 436 -11.71 18.71 -42.70
C LYS A 436 -11.02 19.71 -41.76
N GLN A 437 -9.99 19.28 -40.99
CA GLN A 437 -8.78 20.12 -40.78
C GLN A 437 -7.49 19.35 -40.38
N LYS A 438 -6.38 20.10 -40.23
CA LYS A 438 -4.95 19.69 -40.10
C LYS A 438 -4.62 19.25 -38.66
N GLY A 439 -3.54 18.52 -38.32
CA GLY A 439 -2.45 17.89 -39.09
C GLY A 439 -1.04 18.31 -38.61
N HIS A 440 -0.20 17.37 -38.14
CA HIS A 440 1.22 17.64 -37.82
C HIS A 440 2.19 16.45 -37.98
N LYS A 441 3.44 16.82 -38.30
CA LYS A 441 4.60 16.04 -38.80
C LYS A 441 5.10 14.86 -37.94
N THR A 442 5.55 13.80 -38.61
CA THR A 442 6.52 12.81 -38.10
C THR A 442 7.97 13.29 -38.32
N TYR A 443 8.92 12.74 -37.55
CA TYR A 443 10.38 12.86 -37.80
C TYR A 443 11.06 11.50 -37.60
N ASN A 444 12.25 11.34 -38.19
CA ASN A 444 12.91 10.05 -38.40
C ASN A 444 14.43 10.19 -38.19
N THR A 445 15.03 9.40 -37.28
CA THR A 445 16.49 9.25 -37.07
C THR A 445 16.74 7.90 -36.38
N HIS A 446 17.28 6.90 -37.08
CA HIS A 446 18.70 6.63 -37.37
C HIS A 446 19.55 6.08 -36.20
N HIS A 447 20.07 4.86 -36.40
CA HIS A 447 21.20 4.29 -35.65
C HIS A 447 22.51 5.05 -35.92
N MET A 448 23.39 5.10 -34.92
CA MET A 448 24.84 5.03 -35.15
C MET A 448 25.56 4.34 -33.97
N LYS A 449 26.72 3.73 -34.24
CA LYS A 449 27.65 3.18 -33.24
C LYS A 449 28.92 4.01 -33.23
N THR A 450 29.53 4.21 -32.06
CA THR A 450 30.97 4.51 -31.93
C THR A 450 31.50 4.05 -30.58
N GLN A 451 32.82 3.83 -30.48
CA GLN A 451 33.52 3.35 -29.29
C GLN A 451 34.36 4.46 -28.67
N THR A 452 34.50 4.47 -27.34
CA THR A 452 35.75 4.70 -26.55
C THR A 452 35.33 4.87 -25.07
N SER A 453 36.19 4.80 -24.04
CA SER A 453 37.34 3.93 -23.71
C SER A 453 37.84 4.34 -22.30
N ARG A 454 38.72 3.54 -21.65
CA ARG A 454 39.43 3.87 -20.38
C ARG A 454 38.53 3.90 -19.11
N THR A 455 38.93 3.41 -17.93
CA THR A 455 40.09 2.60 -17.50
C THR A 455 39.66 1.64 -16.39
N ILE A 456 40.23 0.43 -16.30
CA ILE A 456 40.14 -0.45 -15.11
C ILE A 456 41.54 -0.66 -14.54
N GLY A 457 41.67 -0.52 -13.21
CA GLY A 457 42.92 -0.71 -12.47
C GLY A 457 42.99 -2.04 -11.72
N ASN A 458 44.09 -2.75 -11.93
CA ASN A 458 44.63 -3.95 -11.25
C ASN A 458 43.97 -4.50 -9.96
N LYS A 459 43.57 -5.79 -10.06
CA LYS A 459 43.99 -6.97 -9.24
C LYS A 459 45.05 -6.75 -8.12
N PRO A 460 45.09 -7.58 -7.04
CA PRO A 460 44.95 -9.05 -7.16
C PRO A 460 44.21 -9.83 -6.04
N GLN A 461 44.18 -11.14 -6.27
CA GLN A 461 43.56 -12.23 -5.51
C GLN A 461 44.04 -12.38 -4.05
N SER A 462 43.19 -12.97 -3.21
CA SER A 462 43.62 -14.04 -2.31
C SER A 462 42.66 -15.24 -2.42
N ASN A 463 43.04 -16.38 -1.86
CA ASN A 463 42.40 -17.69 -2.09
C ASN A 463 42.46 -18.52 -0.80
N LYS A 464 41.69 -19.63 -0.72
CA LYS A 464 41.53 -20.57 0.44
C LYS A 464 40.54 -20.09 1.52
N SER A 465 39.79 -20.91 2.26
CA SER A 465 39.17 -22.26 2.12
C SER A 465 38.69 -22.69 3.52
N HIS A 466 37.50 -23.27 3.63
CA HIS A 466 37.02 -24.04 4.81
C HIS A 466 37.91 -25.29 5.10
N PRO A 467 37.68 -26.12 6.16
CA PRO A 467 36.60 -26.12 7.17
C PRO A 467 37.03 -26.38 8.65
N ASN A 468 36.10 -26.22 9.62
CA ASN A 468 35.54 -27.34 10.42
C ASN A 468 34.69 -26.89 11.63
N LYS A 469 33.62 -27.68 11.92
CA LYS A 469 33.01 -28.02 13.25
C LYS A 469 32.60 -26.85 14.19
N ALA A 470 31.48 -26.91 14.93
CA ALA A 470 30.86 -28.09 15.53
C ALA A 470 29.35 -27.90 15.86
N GLN A 471 28.64 -29.03 16.00
CA GLN A 471 27.49 -29.20 16.90
C GLN A 471 28.01 -29.34 18.36
N PRO A 472 27.23 -29.13 19.45
CA PRO A 472 26.00 -29.92 19.69
C PRO A 472 24.90 -29.34 20.62
N SER A 473 23.96 -30.23 20.95
CA SER A 473 23.18 -30.35 22.20
C SER A 473 21.90 -29.52 22.37
N LYS A 474 20.83 -30.27 22.68
CA LYS A 474 19.65 -29.82 23.43
C LYS A 474 19.85 -30.20 24.90
N THR A 475 19.29 -29.43 25.83
CA THR A 475 19.00 -29.89 27.19
C THR A 475 17.64 -29.31 27.62
N GLU A 476 16.76 -30.15 28.16
CA GLU A 476 15.48 -29.74 28.74
C GLU A 476 15.65 -29.51 30.25
N THR A 477 14.93 -28.53 30.82
CA THR A 477 14.89 -28.32 32.27
C THR A 477 13.44 -28.16 32.73
N ARG A 478 13.00 -29.03 33.64
CA ARG A 478 11.71 -28.90 34.35
C ARG A 478 11.74 -27.70 35.30
N LEU A 479 10.61 -27.02 35.45
CA LEU A 479 10.31 -26.17 36.60
C LEU A 479 9.22 -26.81 37.48
N ALA A 480 9.24 -26.49 38.77
CA ALA A 480 8.34 -27.05 39.78
C ALA A 480 7.29 -26.01 40.21
N GLN A 481 6.10 -26.49 40.58
CA GLN A 481 5.02 -25.65 41.12
C GLN A 481 5.19 -25.43 42.63
N GLY A 482 4.85 -24.23 43.09
CA GLY A 482 4.73 -23.89 44.51
C GLY A 482 3.39 -23.21 44.77
N GLN A 483 2.73 -23.56 45.89
CA GLN A 483 1.45 -22.97 46.29
C GLN A 483 1.64 -21.98 47.45
N GLN A 484 0.81 -20.94 47.48
CA GLN A 484 0.50 -20.17 48.68
C GLN A 484 -1.02 -20.04 48.80
N THR A 485 -1.52 -20.03 50.03
CA THR A 485 -2.94 -19.92 50.37
C THR A 485 -3.15 -18.82 51.41
N PHE A 486 -4.18 -18.01 51.20
CA PHE A 486 -4.70 -17.07 52.21
C PHE A 486 -6.15 -17.43 52.49
N PHE A 487 -6.59 -17.23 53.74
CA PHE A 487 -7.94 -17.55 54.20
C PHE A 487 -8.70 -16.27 54.60
N SER A 488 -9.91 -16.12 54.07
CA SER A 488 -10.99 -15.37 54.69
C SER A 488 -12.33 -15.90 54.16
N ASP A 489 -13.10 -16.53 55.06
CA ASP A 489 -14.52 -16.88 55.02
C ASP A 489 -15.27 -16.90 53.67
N GLY A 490 -15.91 -18.04 53.37
CA GLY A 490 -17.32 -17.94 53.00
C GLY A 490 -17.89 -18.77 51.84
N LEU A 491 -17.11 -19.51 51.03
CA LEU A 491 -17.67 -20.52 50.09
C LEU A 491 -16.59 -21.44 49.50
N GLN A 492 -16.84 -22.75 49.47
CA GLN A 492 -16.00 -23.71 48.73
C GLN A 492 -16.46 -23.85 47.29
N GLN A 493 -15.64 -23.40 46.34
CA GLN A 493 -15.66 -23.90 44.95
C GLN A 493 -14.23 -24.17 44.48
N THR A 494 -13.95 -25.42 44.11
CA THR A 494 -12.64 -25.84 43.60
C THR A 494 -12.56 -25.56 42.11
N VAL A 495 -12.01 -24.40 41.73
CA VAL A 495 -11.74 -24.06 40.31
C VAL A 495 -10.33 -24.49 39.95
N SER A 496 -10.21 -25.51 39.10
CA SER A 496 -8.93 -25.97 38.56
C SER A 496 -8.50 -25.09 37.38
N TYR A 497 -7.55 -24.18 37.62
CA TYR A 497 -6.92 -23.39 36.56
C TYR A 497 -5.86 -24.23 35.83
N THR A 498 -6.12 -24.61 34.58
CA THR A 498 -5.06 -24.87 33.60
C THR A 498 -4.65 -23.55 32.96
N GLU A 499 -3.37 -23.19 33.06
CA GLU A 499 -2.81 -22.07 32.31
C GLU A 499 -2.98 -22.32 30.81
N ALA A 500 -3.66 -21.42 30.11
CA ALA A 500 -3.67 -21.42 28.65
C ALA A 500 -2.28 -21.01 28.17
N GLN A 501 -1.58 -21.90 27.47
CA GLN A 501 -0.30 -21.53 26.83
C GLN A 501 -0.53 -20.39 25.84
N PRO A 502 0.43 -19.44 25.71
CA PRO A 502 0.30 -18.34 24.77
C PRO A 502 0.15 -18.90 23.35
N THR A 503 -0.97 -18.56 22.71
CA THR A 503 -1.25 -18.96 21.33
C THR A 503 -0.18 -18.37 20.41
N GLN A 504 0.60 -19.24 19.76
CA GLN A 504 1.58 -18.80 18.77
C GLN A 504 0.84 -18.05 17.64
N HIS A 505 1.29 -16.83 17.35
CA HIS A 505 0.84 -16.13 16.15
C HIS A 505 1.29 -16.93 14.91
N PRO A 506 0.45 -17.01 13.85
CA PRO A 506 0.79 -17.76 12.65
C PRO A 506 2.05 -17.17 12.00
N THR A 507 2.93 -18.04 11.51
CA THR A 507 4.11 -17.59 10.77
C THR A 507 3.72 -17.12 9.38
N TYR A 508 4.59 -16.35 8.72
CA TYR A 508 4.40 -15.93 7.32
C TYR A 508 4.13 -17.12 6.39
N ASP A 509 4.75 -18.27 6.66
CA ASP A 509 4.60 -19.53 5.92
C ASP A 509 3.20 -20.15 6.07
N ASP A 510 2.52 -19.95 7.20
CA ASP A 510 1.15 -20.45 7.44
C ASP A 510 0.11 -19.65 6.64
N VAL A 511 0.31 -18.33 6.55
CA VAL A 511 -0.55 -17.42 5.77
C VAL A 511 -0.48 -17.74 4.28
N VAL A 512 0.74 -17.90 3.74
CA VAL A 512 0.97 -18.22 2.32
C VAL A 512 0.41 -19.59 1.93
N ARG A 513 0.33 -20.55 2.86
CA ARG A 513 -0.15 -21.92 2.62
C ARG A 513 -1.65 -22.11 2.87
N GLY A 514 -2.40 -21.05 3.21
CA GLY A 514 -3.86 -21.06 3.26
C GLY A 514 -4.49 -21.95 4.35
N LYS A 515 -3.72 -22.39 5.35
CA LYS A 515 -4.24 -23.21 6.46
C LYS A 515 -5.01 -22.33 7.45
N ARG A 516 -6.32 -22.20 7.22
CA ARG A 516 -7.24 -21.52 8.17
C ARG A 516 -7.25 -22.25 9.51
N ASN A 517 -7.22 -21.49 10.61
CA ASN A 517 -7.43 -22.00 11.95
C ASN A 517 -8.96 -22.11 12.18
N PRO A 518 -9.53 -23.18 12.78
CA PRO A 518 -10.99 -23.40 12.77
C PRO A 518 -11.86 -22.33 13.45
N GLY A 519 -11.26 -21.39 14.20
CA GLY A 519 -11.94 -20.24 14.83
C GLY A 519 -11.64 -18.88 14.21
N SER A 520 -10.94 -18.79 13.06
CA SER A 520 -10.53 -17.50 12.48
C SER A 520 -11.42 -16.96 11.36
N THR A 521 -12.60 -17.54 11.14
CA THR A 521 -13.46 -17.20 9.99
C THR A 521 -14.28 -15.92 10.22
N GLU A 522 -14.94 -15.81 11.38
CA GLU A 522 -15.89 -14.73 11.68
C GLU A 522 -15.25 -13.33 11.66
N ILE A 523 -13.98 -13.20 12.05
CA ILE A 523 -13.26 -11.91 12.10
C ILE A 523 -12.87 -11.44 10.67
N GLY A 524 -12.49 -12.37 9.78
CA GLY A 524 -12.07 -12.03 8.42
C GLY A 524 -13.22 -11.53 7.55
N GLU A 525 -14.43 -12.05 7.76
CA GLU A 525 -15.63 -11.65 7.03
C GLU A 525 -16.14 -10.27 7.49
N VAL A 526 -16.00 -9.93 8.78
CA VAL A 526 -16.24 -8.57 9.29
C VAL A 526 -15.26 -7.54 8.71
N TRP A 527 -14.00 -7.91 8.44
CA TRP A 527 -13.04 -6.99 7.81
C TRP A 527 -13.39 -6.68 6.34
N GLN A 528 -13.89 -7.66 5.59
CA GLN A 528 -14.42 -7.42 4.24
C GLN A 528 -15.71 -6.58 4.27
N LEU A 529 -16.52 -6.69 5.32
CA LEU A 529 -17.71 -5.88 5.53
C LEU A 529 -17.37 -4.39 5.76
N LEU A 530 -16.34 -4.10 6.58
CA LEU A 530 -15.83 -2.74 6.80
C LEU A 530 -15.38 -2.08 5.49
N GLN A 531 -14.58 -2.79 4.68
CA GLN A 531 -14.11 -2.34 3.37
C GLN A 531 -15.25 -2.03 2.37
N LEU A 532 -16.43 -2.64 2.55
CA LEU A 532 -17.63 -2.35 1.75
C LEU A 532 -18.43 -1.16 2.31
N ILE A 533 -18.58 -1.06 3.63
CA ILE A 533 -19.30 0.05 4.30
C ILE A 533 -18.58 1.38 4.07
N CYS A 534 -17.26 1.42 4.23
CA CYS A 534 -16.46 2.64 4.06
C CYS A 534 -16.32 3.09 2.60
N LYS A 535 -16.75 2.25 1.62
CA LYS A 535 -16.93 2.60 0.20
C LYS A 535 -18.33 3.09 -0.17
N VAL A 536 -19.28 3.06 0.77
CA VAL A 536 -20.68 3.50 0.58
C VAL A 536 -21.02 4.73 1.43
N LEU A 537 -20.17 5.07 2.40
CA LEU A 537 -20.32 6.24 3.29
C LEU A 537 -19.34 7.40 3.00
N ASN A 538 -18.41 7.22 2.06
CA ASN A 538 -17.58 8.28 1.45
C ASN A 538 -18.11 8.64 0.05
#